data_AF-A0A0Q4LI89-F1
#
_entry.id   AF-A0A0Q4LI89-F1
#
_cell.length_a   1.000
_cell.length_b   1.000
_cell.length_c   1.000
_cell.angle_alpha   90.00
_cell.angle_beta   90.00
_cell.angle_gamma   90.00
#
_symmetry.space_group_name_H-M   'P 1'
#
loop_
_entity.id
_entity.type
_entity.pdbx_description
1 polymer ?
#
loop_
_entity_poly.entity_id
_entity_poly.type
_entity_poly.pdbx_seq_one_letter_code
_entity_poly.pdbx_strand_id
1 'polypeptide(L)'
;MLCSFGAKAQTDLKFDKFLVDCEDKWIAIQIDSLQYYYGYVYMDNSAGLTFSLDGAFSINFASNYVKMKVNKLKVRIAPNKVMAAEIPKDRYKELAIIPVPDWLKFYRTDDQNIDRLFRWGHTYNKWGNAEKALKFLKMVKSKDKKYPGLDREFYYAYNGKKRELLASFYLGEALADVSEARQTNCELYKSLVFKQTNANELKQAEEMYYYAIKECTDETAKADMAYNIAFKYYKLLNKKKLQQWKNEVFRWIVPNDSYAERVEKMTSSLN
;
A
#
# COMPACT_ATOMS: atom_id res chain seq x y z
N MET A 1 -7.12 -50.16 -27.41
CA MET A 1 -6.37 -48.99 -26.90
C MET A 1 -7.40 -47.98 -26.43
N LEU A 2 -7.69 -47.94 -25.12
CA LEU A 2 -8.69 -47.05 -24.52
C LEU A 2 -7.97 -45.79 -24.02
N CYS A 3 -8.15 -44.67 -24.71
CA CYS A 3 -7.67 -43.37 -24.25
C CYS A 3 -8.64 -42.81 -23.21
N SER A 4 -8.32 -42.93 -21.93
CA SER A 4 -9.00 -42.20 -20.86
C SER A 4 -8.58 -40.73 -20.92
N PHE A 5 -9.48 -39.87 -21.39
CA PHE A 5 -9.38 -38.44 -21.16
C PHE A 5 -9.62 -38.17 -19.67
N GLY A 6 -8.59 -37.76 -18.94
CA GLY A 6 -8.72 -37.31 -17.56
C GLY A 6 -9.54 -36.03 -17.51
N ALA A 7 -10.82 -36.15 -17.11
CA ALA A 7 -11.64 -35.00 -16.76
C ALA A 7 -11.04 -34.35 -15.50
N LYS A 8 -10.41 -33.17 -15.64
CA LYS A 8 -10.11 -32.34 -14.48
C LYS A 8 -11.46 -31.90 -13.91
N ALA A 9 -11.75 -32.27 -12.66
CA ALA A 9 -12.91 -31.76 -11.95
C ALA A 9 -12.86 -30.22 -12.00
N GLN A 10 -13.88 -29.62 -12.61
CA GLN A 10 -13.96 -28.17 -12.72
C GLN A 10 -14.38 -27.61 -11.36
N THR A 11 -13.45 -26.96 -10.68
CA THR A 11 -13.74 -26.27 -9.42
C THR A 11 -14.72 -25.12 -9.66
N ASP A 12 -15.62 -24.90 -8.71
CA ASP A 12 -16.54 -23.76 -8.66
C ASP A 12 -15.82 -22.45 -8.24
N LEU A 13 -14.56 -22.54 -7.81
CA LEU A 13 -13.71 -21.39 -7.51
C LEU A 13 -13.24 -20.68 -8.79
N LYS A 14 -13.56 -19.38 -8.89
CA LYS A 14 -13.05 -18.49 -9.95
C LYS A 14 -12.06 -17.50 -9.37
N PHE A 15 -10.76 -17.69 -9.63
CA PHE A 15 -9.69 -16.80 -9.17
C PHE A 15 -9.59 -15.54 -10.04
N ASP A 16 -10.63 -14.70 -9.97
CA ASP A 16 -10.80 -13.52 -10.83
C ASP A 16 -10.90 -12.20 -10.04
N LYS A 17 -10.72 -12.23 -8.72
CA LYS A 17 -10.78 -11.03 -7.86
C LYS A 17 -9.41 -10.66 -7.31
N PHE A 18 -9.04 -9.39 -7.40
CA PHE A 18 -7.95 -8.86 -6.59
C PHE A 18 -8.36 -8.80 -5.12
N LEU A 19 -7.43 -9.04 -4.21
CA LEU A 19 -7.69 -9.01 -2.76
C LEU A 19 -8.31 -7.68 -2.28
N VAL A 20 -7.92 -6.56 -2.90
CA VAL A 20 -8.49 -5.22 -2.61
C VAL A 20 -9.97 -5.08 -2.92
N ASP A 21 -10.54 -5.98 -3.72
CA ASP A 21 -11.96 -6.02 -4.09
C ASP A 21 -12.76 -7.07 -3.31
N CYS A 22 -12.13 -7.63 -2.28
CA CYS A 22 -12.67 -8.72 -1.48
C CYS A 22 -13.07 -8.30 -0.06
N GLU A 23 -13.18 -7.02 0.26
CA GLU A 23 -13.72 -6.62 1.57
C GLU A 23 -15.09 -7.29 1.82
N ASP A 24 -15.23 -7.80 3.04
CA ASP A 24 -16.41 -8.47 3.56
C ASP A 24 -16.73 -9.81 2.93
N LYS A 25 -15.71 -10.46 2.36
CA LYS A 25 -15.86 -11.75 1.69
C LYS A 25 -15.00 -12.82 2.32
N TRP A 26 -15.60 -14.01 2.37
CA TRP A 26 -14.86 -15.25 2.49
C TRP A 26 -14.24 -15.59 1.15
N ILE A 27 -12.91 -15.70 1.13
CA ILE A 27 -12.16 -15.98 -0.08
C ILE A 27 -11.27 -17.20 0.09
N ALA A 28 -10.97 -17.83 -1.04
CA ALA A 28 -9.92 -18.82 -1.20
C ALA A 28 -8.72 -18.18 -1.93
N ILE A 29 -7.52 -18.53 -1.46
CA ILE A 29 -6.24 -18.22 -2.12
C ILE A 29 -5.54 -19.55 -2.40
N GLN A 30 -5.14 -19.77 -3.64
CA GLN A 30 -4.53 -21.02 -4.06
C GLN A 30 -3.12 -21.20 -3.46
N ILE A 31 -2.86 -22.38 -2.89
CA ILE A 31 -1.54 -22.80 -2.38
C ILE A 31 -0.83 -23.62 -3.46
N ASP A 32 -1.52 -24.65 -3.96
CA ASP A 32 -1.08 -25.54 -5.03
C ASP A 32 -2.27 -25.95 -5.93
N SER A 33 -2.14 -26.99 -6.74
CA SER A 33 -3.21 -27.41 -7.67
C SER A 33 -4.51 -27.88 -6.99
N LEU A 34 -4.47 -28.29 -5.71
CA LEU A 34 -5.59 -28.90 -5.01
C LEU A 34 -5.84 -28.33 -3.61
N GLN A 35 -4.94 -27.51 -3.07
CA GLN A 35 -5.01 -26.93 -1.74
C GLN A 35 -5.16 -25.41 -1.77
N TYR A 36 -5.95 -24.90 -0.83
CA TYR A 36 -6.35 -23.50 -0.75
C TYR A 36 -6.30 -23.02 0.70
N TYR A 37 -5.75 -21.84 0.92
CA TYR A 37 -6.03 -21.10 2.14
C TYR A 37 -7.41 -20.47 2.03
N TYR A 38 -8.13 -20.35 3.15
CA TYR A 38 -9.34 -19.55 3.20
C TYR A 38 -9.42 -18.69 4.45
N GLY A 39 -10.14 -17.59 4.31
CA GLY A 39 -10.27 -16.60 5.35
C GLY A 39 -11.18 -15.47 4.93
N TYR A 40 -11.33 -14.51 5.84
CA TYR A 40 -12.17 -13.34 5.64
C TYR A 40 -11.31 -12.10 5.39
N VAL A 41 -11.61 -11.35 4.34
CA VAL A 41 -10.96 -10.07 4.06
C VAL A 41 -11.79 -8.93 4.62
N TYR A 42 -11.16 -8.03 5.37
CA TYR A 42 -11.80 -6.87 5.97
C TYR A 42 -10.85 -5.67 6.00
N MET A 43 -11.40 -4.46 6.12
CA MET A 43 -10.62 -3.27 6.41
C MET A 43 -10.44 -3.11 7.92
N ASP A 44 -9.22 -3.26 8.41
CA ASP A 44 -8.85 -2.90 9.77
C ASP A 44 -8.57 -1.39 9.83
N ASN A 45 -9.20 -0.67 10.76
CA ASN A 45 -9.06 0.78 10.88
C ASN A 45 -7.64 1.25 11.20
N SER A 46 -6.83 0.41 11.84
CA SER A 46 -5.45 0.69 12.25
C SER A 46 -4.42 0.04 11.32
N ALA A 47 -4.75 -1.13 10.76
CA ALA A 47 -3.81 -1.91 9.95
C ALA A 47 -4.07 -1.88 8.44
N GLY A 48 -5.21 -1.36 8.00
CA GLY A 48 -5.63 -1.40 6.59
C GLY A 48 -6.20 -2.75 6.19
N LEU A 49 -6.23 -3.01 4.88
CA LEU A 49 -6.79 -4.24 4.32
C LEU A 49 -6.08 -5.48 4.91
N THR A 50 -6.87 -6.38 5.49
CA THR A 50 -6.36 -7.50 6.26
C THR A 50 -7.08 -8.79 5.88
N PHE A 51 -6.32 -9.87 5.74
CA PHE A 51 -6.82 -11.23 5.56
C PHE A 51 -6.77 -11.96 6.90
N SER A 52 -7.92 -12.33 7.44
CA SER A 52 -8.04 -13.21 8.61
C SER A 52 -8.07 -14.65 8.13
N LEU A 53 -6.91 -15.31 8.10
CA LEU A 53 -6.76 -16.73 7.77
C LEU A 53 -7.50 -17.59 8.81
N ASP A 54 -8.49 -18.35 8.36
CA ASP A 54 -9.29 -19.22 9.22
C ASP A 54 -8.91 -20.71 9.08
N GLY A 55 -8.43 -21.11 7.90
CA GLY A 55 -8.03 -22.48 7.65
C GLY A 55 -7.43 -22.71 6.27
N ALA A 56 -7.25 -23.98 5.93
CA ALA A 56 -7.02 -24.44 4.58
C ALA A 56 -8.07 -25.49 4.19
N PHE A 57 -8.20 -25.79 2.91
CA PHE A 57 -9.01 -26.91 2.43
C PHE A 57 -8.47 -27.47 1.12
N SER A 58 -8.89 -28.70 0.80
CA SER A 58 -8.72 -29.30 -0.51
C SER A 58 -10.07 -29.66 -1.13
N ILE A 59 -10.10 -29.90 -2.44
CA ILE A 59 -11.30 -30.38 -3.13
C ILE A 59 -11.11 -31.86 -3.46
N ASN A 60 -11.99 -32.71 -2.95
CA ASN A 60 -11.93 -34.15 -3.22
C ASN A 60 -12.56 -34.51 -4.57
N PHE A 61 -12.49 -35.80 -4.96
CA PHE A 61 -13.04 -36.28 -6.23
C PHE A 61 -14.56 -36.13 -6.35
N ALA A 62 -15.28 -36.04 -5.23
CA ALA A 62 -16.72 -35.75 -5.19
C ALA A 62 -17.03 -34.24 -5.27
N SER A 63 -16.00 -33.40 -5.49
CA SER A 63 -16.08 -31.94 -5.49
C SER A 63 -16.54 -31.33 -4.16
N ASN A 64 -16.28 -32.00 -3.04
CA ASN A 64 -16.50 -31.46 -1.70
C ASN A 64 -15.22 -30.84 -1.16
N TYR A 65 -15.38 -29.76 -0.40
CA TYR A 65 -14.32 -29.07 0.29
C TYR A 65 -14.01 -29.81 1.59
N VAL A 66 -12.75 -30.23 1.73
CA VAL A 66 -12.26 -30.98 2.89
C VAL A 66 -11.37 -30.04 3.70
N LYS A 67 -11.88 -29.58 4.84
CA LYS A 67 -11.19 -28.65 5.73
C LYS A 67 -9.92 -29.27 6.31
N MET A 68 -8.86 -28.47 6.35
CA MET A 68 -7.55 -28.76 6.93
C MET A 68 -7.23 -27.75 8.03
N LYS A 69 -6.58 -28.22 9.10
CA LYS A 69 -6.16 -27.34 10.20
C LYS A 69 -4.86 -26.62 9.85
N VAL A 70 -4.86 -25.31 10.02
CA VAL A 70 -3.67 -24.45 10.02
C VAL A 70 -3.80 -23.44 11.15
N ASN A 71 -2.68 -22.85 11.56
CA ASN A 71 -2.71 -21.78 12.55
C ASN A 71 -3.46 -20.57 11.99
N LYS A 72 -4.43 -20.06 12.76
CA LYS A 72 -5.14 -18.84 12.39
C LYS A 72 -4.23 -17.65 12.53
N LEU A 73 -4.23 -16.77 11.52
CA LEU A 73 -3.35 -15.61 11.45
C LEU A 73 -4.11 -14.41 10.86
N LYS A 74 -3.76 -13.21 11.31
CA LYS A 74 -4.20 -11.96 10.68
C LYS A 74 -3.04 -11.41 9.88
N VAL A 75 -3.19 -11.32 8.57
CA VAL A 75 -2.13 -10.91 7.65
C VAL A 75 -2.54 -9.59 6.99
N ARG A 76 -1.74 -8.54 7.19
CA ARG A 76 -1.92 -7.28 6.47
C ARG A 76 -1.65 -7.52 4.98
N ILE A 77 -2.57 -7.11 4.13
CA ILE A 77 -2.46 -7.28 2.68
C ILE A 77 -1.80 -6.04 2.08
N ALA A 78 -0.51 -6.16 1.76
CA ALA A 78 0.19 -5.16 0.94
C ALA A 78 -0.22 -5.27 -0.54
N PRO A 79 -0.08 -4.20 -1.35
CA PRO A 79 -0.33 -4.26 -2.79
C PRO A 79 0.38 -5.42 -3.48
N ASN A 80 -0.40 -6.23 -4.20
CA ASN A 80 0.11 -7.40 -4.92
C ASN A 80 -0.82 -7.79 -6.07
N LYS A 81 -0.48 -8.84 -6.82
CA LYS A 81 -1.27 -9.37 -7.95
C LYS A 81 -1.91 -10.72 -7.64
N VAL A 82 -1.95 -11.13 -6.38
CA VAL A 82 -2.59 -12.38 -5.97
C VAL A 82 -4.08 -12.28 -6.26
N MET A 83 -4.58 -13.26 -7.00
CA MET A 83 -5.99 -13.41 -7.30
C MET A 83 -6.63 -14.35 -6.29
N ALA A 84 -7.85 -14.02 -5.91
CA ALA A 84 -8.67 -14.77 -4.98
C ALA A 84 -9.97 -15.20 -5.65
N ALA A 85 -10.54 -16.28 -5.15
CA ALA A 85 -11.88 -16.72 -5.47
C ALA A 85 -12.80 -16.45 -4.29
N GLU A 86 -13.99 -15.90 -4.52
CA GLU A 86 -15.02 -15.86 -3.50
C GLU A 86 -15.54 -17.28 -3.25
N ILE A 87 -15.63 -17.67 -1.98
CA ILE A 87 -16.14 -19.01 -1.63
C ILE A 87 -17.65 -19.02 -1.83
N PRO A 88 -18.20 -19.96 -2.61
CA PRO A 88 -19.65 -20.07 -2.79
C PRO A 88 -20.37 -20.32 -1.46
N LYS A 89 -21.51 -19.64 -1.25
CA LYS A 89 -22.24 -19.67 0.04
C LYS A 89 -22.76 -21.07 0.40
N ASP A 90 -23.10 -21.88 -0.60
CA ASP A 90 -23.50 -23.27 -0.45
C ASP A 90 -22.37 -24.16 0.09
N ARG A 91 -21.10 -23.77 -0.10
CA ARG A 91 -19.91 -24.45 0.45
C ARG A 91 -19.57 -24.06 1.88
N TYR A 92 -20.23 -23.06 2.46
CA TYR A 92 -19.88 -22.58 3.81
C TYR A 92 -20.00 -23.65 4.89
N LYS A 93 -21.00 -24.54 4.76
CA LYS A 93 -21.21 -25.64 5.72
C LYS A 93 -20.02 -26.60 5.76
N GLU A 94 -19.41 -26.89 4.60
CA GLU A 94 -18.27 -27.80 4.47
C GLU A 94 -17.02 -27.25 5.19
N LEU A 95 -16.88 -25.93 5.26
CA LEU A 95 -15.78 -25.24 5.93
C LEU A 95 -16.11 -24.75 7.34
N ALA A 96 -17.35 -24.96 7.82
CA ALA A 96 -17.89 -24.38 9.04
C ALA A 96 -17.77 -22.83 9.08
N ILE A 97 -18.05 -22.19 7.95
CA ILE A 97 -18.05 -20.74 7.80
C ILE A 97 -19.37 -20.14 8.29
N ILE A 98 -19.26 -19.06 9.06
CA ILE A 98 -20.38 -18.14 9.35
C ILE A 98 -20.31 -16.98 8.34
N PRO A 99 -21.40 -16.64 7.62
CA PRO A 99 -21.36 -15.65 6.53
C PRO A 99 -20.74 -14.31 6.91
N VAL A 100 -21.08 -13.79 8.10
CA VAL A 100 -20.48 -12.58 8.66
C VAL A 100 -19.87 -12.96 10.01
N PRO A 101 -18.55 -12.87 10.18
CA PRO A 101 -17.92 -13.23 11.45
C PRO A 101 -18.33 -12.27 12.59
N ASP A 102 -18.66 -12.80 13.77
CA ASP A 102 -19.09 -11.99 14.93
C ASP A 102 -18.04 -10.97 15.39
N TRP A 103 -16.76 -11.26 15.15
CA TRP A 103 -15.65 -10.38 15.52
C TRP A 103 -15.52 -9.17 14.57
N LEU A 104 -16.16 -9.17 13.40
CA LEU A 104 -16.04 -8.10 12.40
C LEU A 104 -16.51 -6.76 12.96
N LYS A 105 -17.52 -6.77 13.84
CA LYS A 105 -18.08 -5.57 14.48
C LYS A 105 -17.08 -4.74 15.28
N PHE A 106 -15.96 -5.34 15.70
CA PHE A 106 -14.91 -4.63 16.45
C PHE A 106 -13.93 -3.87 15.53
N TYR A 107 -13.97 -4.14 14.23
CA TYR A 107 -13.09 -3.54 13.22
C TYR A 107 -13.87 -2.67 12.23
N ARG A 108 -15.09 -3.06 11.91
CA ARG A 108 -15.93 -2.40 10.93
C ARG A 108 -16.63 -1.19 11.55
N THR A 109 -16.59 -0.07 10.85
CA THR A 109 -17.44 1.11 11.07
C THR A 109 -18.46 1.26 9.95
N ASP A 110 -19.40 2.19 10.12
CA ASP A 110 -20.40 2.53 9.11
C ASP A 110 -19.77 2.90 7.76
N ASP A 111 -20.35 2.42 6.65
CA ASP A 111 -19.80 2.61 5.31
C ASP A 111 -19.89 4.08 4.81
N GLN A 112 -20.62 4.94 5.52
CA GLN A 112 -20.67 6.39 5.27
C GLN A 112 -19.77 7.21 6.19
N ASN A 113 -19.06 6.56 7.12
CA ASN A 113 -18.05 7.20 7.96
C ASN A 113 -16.92 7.79 7.10
N ILE A 114 -16.59 9.05 7.33
CA ILE A 114 -15.64 9.80 6.49
C ILE A 114 -14.23 9.21 6.53
N ASP A 115 -13.74 8.77 7.70
CA ASP A 115 -12.41 8.18 7.84
C ASP A 115 -12.30 6.84 7.12
N ARG A 116 -13.39 6.05 7.13
CA ARG A 116 -13.47 4.80 6.38
C ARG A 116 -13.43 5.04 4.87
N LEU A 117 -14.17 6.03 4.38
CA LEU A 117 -14.12 6.44 2.97
C LEU A 117 -12.70 6.91 2.58
N PHE A 118 -12.05 7.72 3.42
CA PHE A 118 -10.69 8.17 3.18
C PHE A 118 -9.70 7.00 3.13
N ARG A 119 -9.77 6.06 4.09
CA ARG A 119 -8.96 4.83 4.10
C ARG A 119 -9.14 4.00 2.84
N TRP A 120 -10.36 3.90 2.31
CA TRP A 120 -10.61 3.22 1.05
C TRP A 120 -10.00 3.94 -0.14
N GLY A 121 -10.14 5.26 -0.21
CA GLY A 121 -9.46 6.09 -1.21
C GLY A 121 -7.94 5.87 -1.21
N HIS A 122 -7.33 5.98 -0.03
CA HIS A 122 -5.91 5.74 0.18
C HIS A 122 -5.47 4.31 -0.18
N THR A 123 -6.24 3.30 0.22
CA THR A 123 -5.95 1.90 -0.08
C THR A 123 -5.97 1.66 -1.58
N TYR A 124 -7.00 2.11 -2.30
CA TYR A 124 -7.05 1.94 -3.75
C TYR A 124 -5.94 2.69 -4.49
N ASN A 125 -5.52 3.87 -3.99
CA ASN A 125 -4.33 4.55 -4.50
C ASN A 125 -3.07 3.70 -4.36
N LYS A 126 -2.81 3.12 -3.17
CA LYS A 126 -1.67 2.22 -2.93
C LYS A 126 -1.66 1.01 -3.86
N TRP A 127 -2.84 0.53 -4.25
CA TRP A 127 -3.00 -0.60 -5.19
C TRP A 127 -3.00 -0.19 -6.66
N GLY A 128 -2.75 1.09 -6.97
CA GLY A 128 -2.72 1.60 -8.34
C GLY A 128 -4.10 1.69 -9.01
N ASN A 129 -5.19 1.52 -8.27
CA ASN A 129 -6.55 1.65 -8.79
C ASN A 129 -7.08 3.07 -8.55
N ALA A 130 -6.54 4.01 -9.30
CA ALA A 130 -6.88 5.43 -9.17
C ALA A 130 -8.37 5.73 -9.41
N GLU A 131 -9.07 4.92 -10.22
CA GLU A 131 -10.49 5.12 -10.49
C GLU A 131 -11.36 4.83 -9.26
N LYS A 132 -11.14 3.69 -8.61
CA LYS A 132 -11.81 3.37 -7.35
C LYS A 132 -11.39 4.34 -6.25
N ALA A 133 -10.11 4.72 -6.19
CA ALA A 133 -9.64 5.72 -5.23
C ALA A 133 -10.44 7.04 -5.36
N LEU A 134 -10.54 7.59 -6.58
CA LEU A 134 -11.30 8.81 -6.84
C LEU A 134 -12.77 8.70 -6.44
N LYS A 135 -13.40 7.53 -6.59
CA LYS A 135 -14.79 7.32 -6.14
C LYS A 135 -14.91 7.64 -4.64
N PHE A 136 -14.08 7.03 -3.80
CA PHE A 136 -14.13 7.23 -2.36
C PHE A 136 -13.67 8.62 -1.94
N LEU A 137 -12.58 9.14 -2.52
CA LEU A 137 -12.07 10.48 -2.20
C LEU A 137 -13.08 11.59 -2.53
N LYS A 138 -13.87 11.44 -3.60
CA LYS A 138 -14.98 12.37 -3.91
C LYS A 138 -16.09 12.34 -2.86
N MET A 139 -16.38 11.17 -2.27
CA MET A 139 -17.33 11.03 -1.17
C MET A 139 -16.81 11.66 0.12
N VAL A 140 -15.50 11.58 0.38
CA VAL A 140 -14.86 12.33 1.48
C VAL A 140 -15.02 13.82 1.22
N LYS A 141 -14.63 14.30 0.03
CA LYS A 141 -14.71 15.72 -0.35
C LYS A 141 -16.12 16.31 -0.27
N SER A 142 -17.15 15.52 -0.55
CA SER A 142 -18.54 15.98 -0.44
C SER A 142 -19.02 16.13 1.00
N LYS A 143 -18.37 15.45 1.96
CA LYS A 143 -18.67 15.55 3.40
C LYS A 143 -17.79 16.58 4.09
N ASP A 144 -16.50 16.58 3.79
CA ASP A 144 -15.53 17.56 4.27
C ASP A 144 -14.49 17.85 3.18
N LYS A 145 -14.49 19.09 2.69
CA LYS A 145 -13.57 19.55 1.64
C LYS A 145 -12.14 19.73 2.12
N LYS A 146 -11.94 19.91 3.43
CA LYS A 146 -10.63 20.15 4.07
C LYS A 146 -10.18 18.96 4.91
N TYR A 147 -10.73 17.78 4.62
CA TYR A 147 -10.37 16.58 5.37
C TYR A 147 -8.85 16.35 5.32
N PRO A 148 -8.19 16.15 6.47
CA PRO A 148 -6.76 15.88 6.60
C PRO A 148 -6.18 14.94 5.52
N GLY A 149 -5.22 15.43 4.74
CA GLY A 149 -4.51 14.63 3.73
C GLY A 149 -5.31 14.30 2.46
N LEU A 150 -6.53 14.83 2.30
CA LEU A 150 -7.39 14.57 1.14
C LEU A 150 -6.75 15.01 -0.19
N ASP A 151 -6.16 16.20 -0.24
CA ASP A 151 -5.56 16.73 -1.47
C ASP A 151 -4.34 15.92 -1.91
N ARG A 152 -3.56 15.40 -0.96
CA ARG A 152 -2.47 14.45 -1.24
C ARG A 152 -3.00 13.19 -1.94
N GLU A 153 -4.09 12.63 -1.46
CA GLU A 153 -4.69 11.43 -2.07
C GLU A 153 -5.30 11.74 -3.46
N PHE A 154 -5.86 12.94 -3.66
CA PHE A 154 -6.27 13.37 -5.01
C PHE A 154 -5.08 13.53 -5.95
N TYR A 155 -3.96 14.09 -5.49
CA TYR A 155 -2.72 14.16 -6.27
C TYR A 155 -2.29 12.78 -6.73
N TYR A 156 -2.19 11.79 -5.82
CA TYR A 156 -1.80 10.43 -6.19
C TYR A 156 -2.79 9.79 -7.19
N ALA A 157 -4.09 9.97 -6.99
CA ALA A 157 -5.09 9.38 -7.87
C ALA A 157 -5.06 10.01 -9.28
N TYR A 158 -5.01 11.34 -9.39
CA TYR A 158 -4.94 12.02 -10.69
C TYR A 158 -3.62 11.78 -11.41
N ASN A 159 -2.51 11.67 -10.67
CA ASN A 159 -1.22 11.25 -11.23
C ASN A 159 -1.30 9.83 -11.81
N GLY A 160 -1.92 8.89 -11.09
CA GLY A 160 -2.18 7.52 -11.58
C GLY A 160 -3.05 7.46 -12.84
N LYS A 161 -3.98 8.42 -13.03
CA LYS A 161 -4.78 8.57 -14.26
C LYS A 161 -4.10 9.40 -15.36
N LYS A 162 -2.85 9.85 -15.16
CA LYS A 162 -2.12 10.75 -16.07
C LYS A 162 -2.89 12.03 -16.37
N ARG A 163 -3.55 12.60 -15.36
CA ARG A 163 -4.27 13.88 -15.45
C ARG A 163 -3.40 14.98 -14.86
N GLU A 164 -2.37 15.38 -15.61
CA GLU A 164 -1.28 16.24 -15.14
C GLU A 164 -1.74 17.55 -14.52
N LEU A 165 -2.63 18.30 -15.18
CA LEU A 165 -3.14 19.57 -14.65
C LEU A 165 -3.83 19.42 -13.28
N LEU A 166 -4.67 18.39 -13.15
CA LEU A 166 -5.36 18.12 -11.88
C LEU A 166 -4.39 17.61 -10.81
N ALA A 167 -3.44 16.75 -11.18
CA ALA A 167 -2.41 16.29 -10.26
C ALA A 167 -1.60 17.49 -9.73
N SER A 168 -1.12 18.37 -10.61
CA SER A 168 -0.37 19.57 -10.22
C SER A 168 -1.19 20.52 -9.35
N PHE A 169 -2.48 20.71 -9.66
CA PHE A 169 -3.38 21.51 -8.81
C PHE A 169 -3.45 20.93 -7.39
N TYR A 170 -3.78 19.65 -7.24
CA TYR A 170 -3.90 19.01 -5.92
C TYR A 170 -2.57 18.86 -5.19
N LEU A 171 -1.45 18.79 -5.90
CA LEU A 171 -0.12 18.88 -5.30
C LEU A 171 0.09 20.27 -4.67
N GLY A 172 -0.27 21.34 -5.37
CA GLY A 172 -0.23 22.70 -4.85
C GLY A 172 -1.07 22.85 -3.58
N GLU A 173 -2.33 22.38 -3.61
CA GLU A 173 -3.22 22.40 -2.43
C GLU A 173 -2.63 21.61 -1.26
N ALA A 174 -2.10 20.40 -1.50
CA ALA A 174 -1.51 19.56 -0.44
C ALA A 174 -0.27 20.19 0.20
N LEU A 175 0.51 20.96 -0.57
CA LEU A 175 1.69 21.69 -0.07
C LEU A 175 1.32 23.01 0.63
N ALA A 176 0.17 23.57 0.30
CA ALA A 176 -0.36 24.80 0.90
C ALA A 176 -1.20 24.57 2.16
N ASP A 177 -1.69 23.35 2.41
CA ASP A 177 -2.40 22.99 3.65
C ASP A 177 -1.57 23.36 4.88
N VAL A 178 -2.14 24.09 5.84
CA VAL A 178 -1.48 24.55 7.08
C VAL A 178 -1.97 23.81 8.33
N SER A 179 -2.79 22.77 8.16
CA SER A 179 -3.30 21.95 9.27
C SER A 179 -2.20 21.09 9.91
N GLU A 180 -2.43 20.59 11.13
CA GLU A 180 -1.51 19.63 11.76
C GLU A 180 -1.31 18.35 10.90
N ALA A 181 -2.30 18.01 10.08
CA ALA A 181 -2.20 16.90 9.13
C ALA A 181 -1.10 17.13 8.07
N ARG A 182 -0.78 18.38 7.73
CA ARG A 182 0.35 18.75 6.85
C ARG A 182 1.68 18.20 7.39
N GLN A 183 1.85 18.15 8.70
CA GLN A 183 3.08 17.61 9.33
C GLN A 183 3.27 16.11 9.05
N THR A 184 2.20 15.42 8.60
CA THR A 184 2.23 14.00 8.19
C THR A 184 2.52 13.79 6.71
N ASN A 185 2.76 14.85 5.93
CA ASN A 185 3.10 14.75 4.50
C ASN A 185 4.55 14.31 4.24
N CYS A 186 5.28 13.80 5.24
CA CYS A 186 6.62 13.23 5.10
C CYS A 186 6.74 12.28 3.89
N GLU A 187 5.77 11.38 3.69
CA GLU A 187 5.76 10.45 2.56
C GLU A 187 5.57 11.14 1.19
N LEU A 188 4.81 12.23 1.15
CA LEU A 188 4.67 13.05 -0.06
C LEU A 188 6.00 13.72 -0.39
N TYR A 189 6.63 14.38 0.60
CA TYR A 189 7.93 15.03 0.41
C TYR A 189 9.00 14.04 -0.04
N LYS A 190 9.07 12.88 0.63
CA LYS A 190 9.98 11.79 0.27
C LYS A 190 9.78 11.34 -1.17
N SER A 191 8.52 11.14 -1.58
CA SER A 191 8.18 10.77 -2.95
C SER A 191 8.61 11.84 -3.97
N LEU A 192 8.41 13.13 -3.65
CA LEU A 192 8.77 14.25 -4.53
C LEU A 192 10.29 14.39 -4.67
N VAL A 193 11.02 14.38 -3.55
CA VAL A 193 12.49 14.44 -3.55
C VAL A 193 13.07 13.28 -4.33
N PHE A 194 12.58 12.05 -4.11
CA PHE A 194 13.01 10.87 -4.86
C PHE A 194 12.75 11.03 -6.37
N LYS A 195 11.56 11.50 -6.76
CA LYS A 195 11.21 11.74 -8.17
C LYS A 195 12.14 12.77 -8.82
N GLN A 196 12.30 13.95 -8.21
CA GLN A 196 13.16 15.03 -8.71
C GLN A 196 14.62 14.57 -8.82
N THR A 197 15.11 13.85 -7.81
CA THR A 197 16.46 13.29 -7.80
C THR A 197 16.70 12.34 -8.97
N ASN A 198 15.74 11.44 -9.24
CA ASN A 198 15.84 10.51 -10.37
C ASN A 198 15.69 11.20 -11.73
N ALA A 199 14.94 12.30 -11.80
CA ALA A 199 14.82 13.16 -12.98
C ALA A 199 16.05 14.07 -13.22
N ASN A 200 17.10 14.00 -12.39
CA ASN A 200 18.25 14.92 -12.38
C ASN A 200 17.89 16.39 -12.07
N GLU A 201 16.71 16.66 -11.52
CA GLU A 201 16.25 17.99 -11.08
C GLU A 201 16.83 18.33 -9.70
N LEU A 202 18.15 18.18 -9.54
CA LEU A 202 18.79 18.15 -8.22
C LEU A 202 18.55 19.41 -7.41
N LYS A 203 18.62 20.60 -8.02
CA LYS A 203 18.32 21.86 -7.33
C LYS A 203 16.92 21.86 -6.69
N GLN A 204 15.91 21.37 -7.42
CA GLN A 204 14.54 21.30 -6.92
C GLN A 204 14.41 20.26 -5.81
N ALA A 205 15.12 19.13 -5.93
CA ALA A 205 15.18 18.12 -4.87
C ALA A 205 15.81 18.68 -3.57
N GLU A 206 16.90 19.45 -3.68
CA GLU A 206 17.52 20.12 -2.53
C GLU A 206 16.57 21.13 -1.88
N GLU A 207 15.92 21.99 -2.67
CA GLU A 207 14.95 22.98 -2.19
C GLU A 207 13.75 22.31 -1.51
N MET A 208 13.23 21.23 -2.10
CA MET A 208 12.13 20.44 -1.55
C MET A 208 12.54 19.75 -0.24
N TYR A 209 13.76 19.22 -0.14
CA TYR A 209 14.28 18.68 1.12
C TYR A 209 14.31 19.74 2.21
N TYR A 210 14.89 20.92 1.93
CA TYR A 210 14.98 21.99 2.93
C TYR A 210 13.62 22.55 3.33
N TYR A 211 12.63 22.51 2.43
CA TYR A 211 11.24 22.76 2.78
C TYR A 211 10.69 21.65 3.69
N ALA A 212 10.87 20.39 3.30
CA ALA A 212 10.33 19.23 4.00
C ALA A 212 10.85 19.08 5.44
N ILE A 213 12.13 19.33 5.71
CA ILE A 213 12.69 19.14 7.07
C ILE A 213 12.15 20.12 8.11
N LYS A 214 11.55 21.24 7.67
CA LYS A 214 10.86 22.21 8.55
C LYS A 214 9.48 21.71 8.98
N GLU A 215 8.88 20.84 8.19
CA GLU A 215 7.47 20.45 8.28
C GLU A 215 7.29 19.00 8.73
N CYS A 216 8.15 18.11 8.26
CA CYS A 216 8.12 16.70 8.56
C CYS A 216 8.72 16.44 9.94
N THR A 217 8.07 15.60 10.75
CA THR A 217 8.58 15.19 12.07
C THR A 217 9.33 13.85 12.03
N ASP A 218 9.12 13.03 11.01
CA ASP A 218 9.77 11.72 10.84
C ASP A 218 11.25 11.88 10.42
N GLU A 219 12.18 11.63 11.35
CA GLU A 219 13.62 11.69 11.10
C GLU A 219 14.11 10.63 10.10
N THR A 220 13.45 9.47 10.03
CA THR A 220 13.79 8.42 9.06
C THR A 220 13.47 8.90 7.64
N ALA A 221 12.33 9.56 7.45
CA ALA A 221 11.97 10.15 6.17
C ALA A 221 12.95 11.27 5.76
N LYS A 222 13.42 12.09 6.71
CA LYS A 222 14.45 13.12 6.45
C LYS A 222 15.77 12.51 6.01
N ALA A 223 16.24 11.48 6.71
CA ALA A 223 17.46 10.76 6.37
C ALA A 223 17.40 10.12 4.99
N ASP A 224 16.28 9.47 4.64
CA ASP A 224 16.07 8.85 3.34
C ASP A 224 16.08 9.88 2.19
N MET A 225 15.40 11.02 2.36
CA MET A 225 15.47 12.11 1.39
C MET A 225 16.90 12.61 1.16
N ALA A 226 17.65 12.86 2.24
CA ALA A 226 19.05 13.28 2.16
C ALA A 226 19.93 12.21 1.50
N TYR A 227 19.71 10.94 1.83
CA TYR A 227 20.44 9.80 1.28
C TYR A 227 20.26 9.68 -0.23
N ASN A 228 19.02 9.81 -0.72
CA ASN A 228 18.74 9.73 -2.16
C ASN A 228 19.47 10.83 -2.94
N ILE A 229 19.49 12.07 -2.41
CA ILE A 229 20.23 13.18 -3.02
C ILE A 229 21.75 12.91 -2.97
N ALA A 230 22.28 12.46 -1.82
CA ALA A 230 23.70 12.10 -1.67
C ALA A 230 24.12 11.03 -2.68
N PHE A 231 23.36 9.94 -2.78
CA PHE A 231 23.61 8.85 -3.71
C PHE A 231 23.62 9.33 -5.17
N LYS A 232 22.76 10.29 -5.51
CA LYS A 232 22.74 10.85 -6.86
C LYS A 232 24.00 11.67 -7.16
N TYR A 233 24.49 12.47 -6.21
CA TYR A 233 25.76 13.18 -6.36
C TYR A 233 26.96 12.25 -6.42
N TYR A 234 26.93 11.13 -5.69
CA TYR A 234 27.91 10.05 -5.84
C TYR A 234 27.93 9.50 -7.28
N LYS A 235 26.76 9.19 -7.85
CA LYS A 235 26.65 8.73 -9.25
C LYS A 235 27.16 9.74 -10.28
N LEU A 236 27.07 11.03 -9.97
CA LEU A 236 27.60 12.12 -10.80
C LEU A 236 29.08 12.44 -10.51
N LEU A 237 29.74 11.67 -9.63
CA LEU A 237 31.12 11.89 -9.19
C LEU A 237 31.36 13.30 -8.60
N ASN A 238 30.31 13.96 -8.11
CA ASN A 238 30.40 15.30 -7.55
C ASN A 238 30.81 15.23 -6.07
N LYS A 239 32.12 15.11 -5.81
CA LYS A 239 32.69 14.94 -4.47
C LYS A 239 32.25 16.04 -3.50
N LYS A 240 32.24 17.31 -3.95
CA LYS A 240 31.88 18.46 -3.11
C LYS A 240 30.44 18.36 -2.62
N LYS A 241 29.50 18.09 -3.54
CA LYS A 241 28.08 17.95 -3.17
C LYS A 241 27.81 16.67 -2.40
N LEU A 242 28.47 15.56 -2.72
CA LEU A 242 28.39 14.34 -1.92
C LEU A 242 28.79 14.59 -0.47
N GLN A 243 29.89 15.31 -0.23
CA GLN A 243 30.33 15.63 1.12
C GLN A 243 29.34 16.54 1.86
N GLN A 244 28.73 17.52 1.16
CA GLN A 244 27.67 18.34 1.74
C GLN A 244 26.48 17.49 2.18
N TRP A 245 25.99 16.62 1.31
CA TRP A 245 24.81 15.79 1.57
C TRP A 245 25.06 14.64 2.53
N LYS A 246 26.32 14.18 2.66
CA LYS A 246 26.73 13.31 3.76
C LYS A 246 26.41 13.93 5.12
N ASN A 247 26.74 15.21 5.32
CA ASN A 247 26.46 15.88 6.59
C ASN A 247 24.95 15.93 6.88
N GLU A 248 24.12 16.14 5.86
CA GLU A 248 22.66 16.11 6.00
C GLU A 248 22.14 14.72 6.35
N VAL A 249 22.71 13.64 5.80
CA VAL A 249 22.37 12.26 6.19
C VAL A 249 22.73 12.00 7.65
N PHE A 250 23.93 12.43 8.07
CA PHE A 250 24.44 12.21 9.44
C PHE A 250 23.73 13.07 10.50
N ARG A 251 23.01 14.12 10.08
CA ARG A 251 22.24 14.99 10.96
C ARG A 251 21.11 14.26 11.67
N TRP A 252 20.55 13.23 11.04
CA TRP A 252 19.37 12.51 11.51
C TRP A 252 19.78 11.18 12.17
N ILE A 253 19.29 10.92 13.38
CA ILE A 253 19.62 9.71 14.13
C ILE A 253 18.55 8.66 13.82
N VAL A 254 18.88 7.71 12.94
CA VAL A 254 17.94 6.64 12.55
C VAL A 254 18.38 5.31 13.18
N PRO A 255 17.64 4.78 14.18
CA PRO A 255 17.94 3.47 14.75
C PRO A 255 17.81 2.37 13.70
N ASN A 256 18.80 1.47 13.64
CA ASN A 256 18.80 0.26 12.79
C ASN A 256 18.83 0.51 11.26
N ASP A 257 19.15 1.72 10.79
CA ASP A 257 19.40 1.98 9.37
C ASP A 257 20.90 2.18 9.07
N SER A 258 21.30 1.84 7.84
CA SER A 258 22.69 1.86 7.36
C SER A 258 22.99 3.04 6.43
N TYR A 259 22.11 4.05 6.33
CA TYR A 259 22.33 5.20 5.44
C TYR A 259 23.69 5.88 5.66
N ALA A 260 24.05 6.17 6.92
CA ALA A 260 25.31 6.81 7.26
C ALA A 260 26.52 5.97 6.80
N GLU A 261 26.51 4.66 7.09
CA GLU A 261 27.55 3.72 6.68
C GLU A 261 27.67 3.63 5.15
N ARG A 262 26.53 3.56 4.44
CA ARG A 262 26.50 3.52 2.98
C ARG A 262 27.10 4.77 2.36
N VAL A 263 26.77 5.95 2.88
CA VAL A 263 27.32 7.22 2.38
C VAL A 263 28.81 7.36 2.72
N GLU A 264 29.25 6.87 3.88
CA GLU A 264 30.68 6.82 4.23
C GLU A 264 31.48 6.01 3.20
N LYS A 265 30.96 4.84 2.83
CA LYS A 265 31.55 3.98 1.78
C LYS A 265 31.59 4.69 0.43
N MET A 266 30.52 5.38 0.04
CA MET A 266 30.47 6.17 -1.20
C MET A 266 31.53 7.26 -1.21
N THR A 267 31.62 8.06 -0.16
CA THR A 267 32.61 9.14 -0.04
C THR A 267 34.03 8.58 -0.08
N SER A 268 34.31 7.51 0.66
CA SER A 268 35.62 6.85 0.67
C SER A 268 36.02 6.32 -0.71
N SER A 269 35.08 5.80 -1.49
CA SER A 269 35.35 5.28 -2.85
C SER A 269 35.63 6.37 -3.89
N LEU A 270 35.30 7.63 -3.62
CA LEU A 270 35.61 8.75 -4.49
C LEU A 270 36.86 9.52 -4.07
N ASN A 271 37.43 9.26 -2.91
CA ASN A 271 38.66 9.92 -2.45
C ASN A 271 39.88 9.23 -3.04
#